data_AF-A0AAD6AD13-F1
#
_entry.id   AF-A0AAD6AD13-F1
#
_cell.length_a   1.000
_cell.length_b   1.000
_cell.length_c   1.000
_cell.angle_alpha   90.00
_cell.angle_beta   90.00
_cell.angle_gamma   90.00
#
_symmetry.space_group_name_H-M   'P 1'
#
loop_
_entity.id
_entity.type
_entity.pdbx_description
1 polymer ?
#
loop_
_entity_poly.entity_id
_entity_poly.type
_entity_poly.pdbx_seq_one_letter_code
_entity_poly.pdbx_strand_id
1 'polypeptide(L)'
;MQSDMKHCLHLTKEMSSTYMALRAEGREIEYPAKCKNVNAKDKHKEKTPCGNPEVLFTDYPQQKEGRKKNNLIFFTDSIYIWKDTLCSNYAYVSREGIGSGGRLKICKDEHLDKDDPLLTITYYTKGKVMVQGNEANLESFQEAFSLLKAEVDTKRINVPSDVPSDVPSDVPSDSEGDESPIENPNTLSISAPPTPASSNNRLKESMALLELDFAEFKERTQARQSGPPDCLQQLKEDLQQLKSDNEALASDLRGSVKALKQENSGLRVQLAKVKEDAEYREKSFTRQVQHLTEKLSSVLTMTSRETQTLPASVPGPTSLLSTQANNTLAPPDTPTHLAAHSQLCPPQPPSTQPEEQDPQVVLLADSNGKFLDPRKLFPDKKVLSKLQHHRPGHEAVEKGDPQEPSVPGDPHGNK
;
A
#
# COMPACT_ATOMS: atom_id res chain seq x y z
N MET A 1 -19.52 -3.00 36.37
CA MET A 1 -18.70 -2.01 35.62
C MET A 1 -17.20 -2.32 35.60
N GLN A 2 -16.45 -2.20 36.71
CA GLN A 2 -14.97 -2.34 36.67
C GLN A 2 -14.46 -3.74 36.28
N SER A 3 -15.24 -4.80 36.50
CA SER A 3 -14.88 -6.16 36.06
C SER A 3 -15.06 -6.32 34.55
N ASP A 4 -16.19 -5.84 34.05
CA ASP A 4 -16.66 -6.04 32.68
C ASP A 4 -15.81 -5.23 31.69
N MET A 5 -15.40 -4.02 32.08
CA MET A 5 -14.43 -3.22 31.33
C MET A 5 -13.05 -3.89 31.25
N LYS A 6 -12.62 -4.62 32.29
CA LYS A 6 -11.38 -5.43 32.24
C LYS A 6 -11.55 -6.64 31.33
N HIS A 7 -12.72 -7.31 31.35
CA HIS A 7 -13.00 -8.45 30.48
C HIS A 7 -13.06 -8.04 29.00
N CYS A 8 -13.67 -6.89 28.68
CA CYS A 8 -13.72 -6.33 27.33
C CYS A 8 -12.34 -5.88 26.82
N LEU A 9 -11.52 -5.27 27.71
CA LEU A 9 -10.11 -4.98 27.42
C LEU A 9 -9.25 -6.24 27.26
N HIS A 10 -9.60 -7.36 27.92
CA HIS A 10 -8.92 -8.64 27.73
C HIS A 10 -9.26 -9.23 26.36
N LEU A 11 -10.55 -9.34 26.02
CA LEU A 11 -11.04 -9.84 24.73
C LEU A 11 -10.49 -9.03 23.54
N THR A 12 -10.51 -7.70 23.60
CA THR A 12 -9.92 -6.87 22.53
C THR A 12 -8.40 -7.03 22.44
N LYS A 13 -7.71 -7.25 23.57
CA LYS A 13 -6.27 -7.54 23.59
C LYS A 13 -5.94 -8.94 23.08
N GLU A 14 -6.77 -9.95 23.32
CA GLU A 14 -6.63 -11.30 22.76
C GLU A 14 -6.97 -11.35 21.27
N MET A 15 -8.06 -10.70 20.82
CA MET A 15 -8.36 -10.56 19.39
C MET A 15 -7.23 -9.82 18.65
N SER A 16 -6.74 -8.72 19.22
CA SER A 16 -5.58 -8.00 18.68
C SER A 16 -4.32 -8.87 18.70
N SER A 17 -4.08 -9.65 19.76
CA SER A 17 -2.97 -10.61 19.82
C SER A 17 -3.11 -11.74 18.80
N THR A 18 -4.33 -12.17 18.45
CA THR A 18 -4.57 -13.20 17.44
C THR A 18 -4.34 -12.65 16.03
N TYR A 19 -4.81 -11.42 15.75
CA TYR A 19 -4.48 -10.70 14.52
C TYR A 19 -2.97 -10.42 14.38
N MET A 20 -2.27 -10.11 15.47
CA MET A 20 -0.81 -9.92 15.49
C MET A 20 -0.03 -11.24 15.46
N ALA A 21 -0.66 -12.37 15.81
CA ALA A 21 -0.09 -13.72 15.72
C ALA A 21 -0.15 -14.29 14.30
N LEU A 22 -1.02 -13.77 13.43
CA LEU A 22 -0.93 -13.92 11.96
C LEU A 22 0.24 -13.07 11.42
N ARG A 23 1.44 -13.41 11.86
CA ARG A 23 2.69 -12.69 11.61
C ARG A 23 3.17 -12.91 10.17
N ALA A 24 2.50 -12.26 9.23
CA ALA A 24 2.87 -11.99 7.84
C ALA A 24 3.82 -13.05 7.20
N GLU A 25 3.27 -14.08 6.55
CA GLU A 25 3.96 -15.30 6.03
C GLU A 25 5.13 -15.10 5.03
N GLY A 26 5.58 -13.87 4.77
CA GLY A 26 6.70 -13.55 3.89
C GLY A 26 8.07 -13.89 4.49
N ARG A 27 8.81 -14.80 3.83
CA ARG A 27 10.22 -15.14 4.13
C ARG A 27 11.17 -14.41 3.18
N GLU A 28 12.37 -14.00 3.62
CA GLU A 28 13.39 -13.49 2.67
C GLU A 28 14.02 -14.66 1.86
N ILE A 29 14.29 -14.46 0.56
CA ILE A 29 15.14 -15.38 -0.20
C ILE A 29 16.61 -15.17 0.21
N GLU A 30 17.05 -15.90 1.23
CA GLU A 30 18.47 -15.94 1.58
C GLU A 30 19.29 -16.62 0.47
N TYR A 31 20.19 -15.86 -0.15
CA TYR A 31 21.12 -16.33 -1.18
C TYR A 31 22.43 -16.84 -0.54
N PRO A 32 22.77 -18.14 -0.64
CA PRO A 32 24.00 -18.68 -0.05
C PRO A 32 25.26 -18.00 -0.59
N ALA A 33 26.26 -17.76 0.25
CA ALA A 33 27.53 -17.12 -0.12
C ALA A 33 28.33 -17.85 -1.24
N LYS A 34 27.98 -19.12 -1.50
CA LYS A 34 28.50 -19.92 -2.62
C LYS A 34 27.88 -19.56 -3.99
N CYS A 35 26.71 -18.94 -4.04
CA CYS A 35 26.03 -18.49 -5.27
C CYS A 35 26.62 -17.16 -5.77
N LYS A 36 27.89 -17.19 -6.23
CA LYS A 36 28.64 -16.01 -6.68
C LYS A 36 28.23 -15.49 -8.07
N ASN A 37 27.66 -16.33 -8.94
CA ASN A 37 27.22 -15.94 -10.28
C ASN A 37 25.69 -15.84 -10.39
N VAL A 38 25.21 -15.13 -11.42
CA VAL A 38 23.78 -14.84 -11.65
C VAL A 38 22.97 -16.14 -11.79
N ASN A 39 23.40 -17.06 -12.67
CA ASN A 39 22.70 -18.32 -12.93
C ASN A 39 22.52 -19.19 -11.67
N ALA A 40 23.47 -19.19 -10.72
CA ALA A 40 23.33 -19.89 -9.45
C ALA A 40 22.38 -19.19 -8.48
N LYS A 41 22.28 -17.86 -8.52
CA LYS A 41 21.26 -17.10 -7.78
C LYS A 41 19.87 -17.36 -8.35
N ASP A 42 19.68 -17.30 -9.67
CA ASP A 42 18.40 -17.58 -10.32
C ASP A 42 17.92 -19.01 -10.07
N LYS A 43 18.82 -20.00 -10.20
CA LYS A 43 18.49 -21.41 -9.90
C LYS A 43 18.14 -21.64 -8.42
N HIS A 44 18.72 -20.86 -7.49
CA HIS A 44 18.38 -20.90 -6.07
C HIS A 44 17.04 -20.20 -5.77
N LYS A 45 16.78 -19.06 -6.44
CA LYS A 45 15.54 -18.28 -6.41
C LYS A 45 14.35 -19.03 -7.00
N GLU A 46 14.58 -19.94 -7.95
CA GLU A 46 13.56 -20.86 -8.46
C GLU A 46 13.38 -22.07 -7.54
N LYS A 47 14.48 -22.71 -7.10
CA LYS A 47 14.41 -23.92 -6.27
C LYS A 47 13.79 -23.69 -4.88
N THR A 48 14.12 -22.58 -4.22
CA THR A 48 13.71 -22.37 -2.81
C THR A 48 12.18 -22.23 -2.65
N PRO A 49 11.49 -21.40 -3.45
CA PRO A 49 10.02 -21.34 -3.42
C PRO A 49 9.35 -22.58 -4.02
N CYS A 50 9.94 -23.22 -5.04
CA CYS A 50 9.42 -24.47 -5.59
C CYS A 50 9.39 -25.63 -4.58
N GLY A 51 10.32 -25.64 -3.61
CA GLY A 51 10.32 -26.59 -2.49
C GLY A 51 9.44 -26.20 -1.30
N ASN A 52 8.76 -25.06 -1.36
CA ASN A 52 7.88 -24.52 -0.32
C ASN A 52 6.64 -23.89 -0.98
N PRO A 53 5.74 -24.70 -1.58
CA PRO A 53 4.54 -24.17 -2.22
C PRO A 53 3.72 -23.35 -1.21
N GLU A 54 3.14 -22.26 -1.72
CA GLU A 54 2.22 -21.36 -1.02
C GLU A 54 2.78 -20.74 0.27
N VAL A 55 4.11 -20.69 0.36
CA VAL A 55 4.87 -19.77 1.20
C VAL A 55 5.25 -18.56 0.36
N LEU A 56 5.05 -17.37 0.91
CA LEU A 56 5.39 -16.10 0.25
C LEU A 56 6.88 -15.78 0.47
N PHE A 57 7.58 -15.36 -0.57
CA PHE A 57 9.00 -15.02 -0.52
C PHE A 57 9.28 -13.61 -1.02
N THR A 58 10.00 -12.81 -0.24
CA THR A 58 10.49 -11.48 -0.63
C THR A 58 11.83 -11.60 -1.36
N ASP A 59 11.89 -10.99 -2.56
CA ASP A 59 13.07 -10.96 -3.41
C ASP A 59 13.65 -9.54 -3.50
N TYR A 60 14.80 -9.34 -2.86
CA TYR A 60 15.55 -8.09 -2.91
C TYR A 60 16.57 -8.11 -4.06
N PRO A 61 16.43 -7.29 -5.11
CA PRO A 61 17.25 -7.41 -6.32
C PRO A 61 18.72 -7.00 -6.14
N GLN A 62 19.10 -6.31 -5.06
CA GLN A 62 20.50 -6.00 -4.73
C GLN A 62 20.78 -6.09 -3.22
N GLN A 63 21.91 -6.74 -2.88
CA GLN A 63 22.43 -6.85 -1.51
C GLN A 63 23.32 -5.64 -1.17
N LYS A 64 22.74 -4.45 -1.13
CA LYS A 64 23.38 -3.22 -0.60
C LYS A 64 22.43 -2.49 0.34
N GLU A 65 22.98 -1.62 1.17
CA GLU A 65 22.22 -0.84 2.16
C GLU A 65 21.16 0.02 1.45
N GLY A 66 19.95 0.07 2.00
CA GLY A 66 18.76 0.56 1.30
C GLY A 66 18.02 -0.51 0.48
N ARG A 67 17.98 -1.77 0.95
CA ARG A 67 17.17 -2.87 0.39
C ARG A 67 15.68 -2.50 0.36
N LYS A 68 15.18 -2.04 -0.80
CA LYS A 68 13.74 -1.87 -1.06
C LYS A 68 13.09 -3.19 -1.49
N LYS A 69 11.90 -3.44 -0.97
CA LYS A 69 11.01 -4.55 -1.32
C LYS A 69 10.29 -4.24 -2.63
N ASN A 70 10.73 -4.87 -3.72
CA ASN A 70 10.21 -4.63 -5.08
C ASN A 70 9.42 -5.82 -5.66
N ASN A 71 9.68 -7.04 -5.17
CA ASN A 71 9.08 -8.29 -5.66
C ASN A 71 8.69 -9.21 -4.50
N LEU A 72 7.54 -9.86 -4.64
CA LEU A 72 7.14 -11.04 -3.88
C LEU A 72 6.94 -12.22 -4.84
N ILE A 73 7.27 -13.45 -4.40
CA ILE A 73 7.23 -14.67 -5.22
C ILE A 73 6.63 -15.81 -4.38
N PHE A 74 5.74 -16.61 -4.97
CA PHE A 74 5.34 -17.91 -4.42
C PHE A 74 5.13 -18.93 -5.54
N PHE A 75 4.92 -20.19 -5.18
CA PHE A 75 4.52 -21.26 -6.12
C PHE A 75 3.18 -21.85 -5.68
N THR A 76 2.36 -22.28 -6.63
CA THR A 76 1.10 -23.00 -6.41
C THR A 76 0.87 -24.00 -7.54
N ASP A 77 0.20 -25.12 -7.26
CA ASP A 77 -0.38 -25.99 -8.29
C ASP A 77 -1.67 -25.38 -8.88
N SER A 78 -2.42 -24.64 -8.07
CA SER A 78 -3.80 -24.22 -8.27
C SER A 78 -3.88 -22.80 -8.84
N ILE A 79 -3.06 -22.52 -9.87
CA ILE A 79 -2.93 -21.20 -10.52
C ILE A 79 -4.30 -20.61 -10.87
N TYR A 80 -5.24 -21.43 -11.35
CA TYR A 80 -6.57 -21.00 -11.74
C TYR A 80 -7.42 -20.52 -10.56
N ILE A 81 -7.34 -21.19 -9.40
CA ILE A 81 -8.06 -20.83 -8.18
C ILE A 81 -7.46 -19.55 -7.58
N TRP A 82 -6.13 -19.46 -7.49
CA TRP A 82 -5.43 -18.22 -7.10
C TRP A 82 -5.79 -17.04 -8.00
N LYS A 83 -5.77 -17.23 -9.32
CA LYS A 83 -6.16 -16.18 -10.29
C LYS A 83 -7.62 -15.75 -10.09
N ASP A 84 -8.52 -16.68 -9.79
CA ASP A 84 -9.92 -16.37 -9.51
C ASP A 84 -10.09 -15.58 -8.21
N THR A 85 -9.59 -16.08 -7.08
CA THR A 85 -9.59 -15.40 -5.77
C THR A 85 -8.96 -14.00 -5.85
N LEU A 86 -7.84 -13.83 -6.56
CA LEU A 86 -7.25 -12.51 -6.81
C LEU A 86 -8.16 -11.59 -7.64
N CYS A 87 -8.93 -12.13 -8.60
CA CYS A 87 -9.91 -11.33 -9.34
C CYS A 87 -11.17 -11.02 -8.53
N SER A 88 -11.54 -11.82 -7.54
CA SER A 88 -12.67 -11.56 -6.63
C SER A 88 -12.33 -10.53 -5.54
N ASN A 89 -11.08 -10.52 -5.05
CA ASN A 89 -10.65 -9.65 -3.94
C ASN A 89 -10.26 -8.23 -4.37
N TYR A 90 -9.96 -7.99 -5.65
CA TYR A 90 -9.59 -6.68 -6.16
C TYR A 90 -10.64 -6.14 -7.14
N ALA A 91 -11.22 -4.97 -6.86
CA ALA A 91 -12.33 -4.41 -7.64
C ALA A 91 -11.97 -4.01 -9.08
N TYR A 92 -10.72 -3.62 -9.34
CA TYR A 92 -10.27 -3.13 -10.65
C TYR A 92 -9.06 -3.93 -11.14
N VAL A 93 -9.33 -5.01 -11.89
CA VAL A 93 -8.30 -5.93 -12.40
C VAL A 93 -8.33 -6.02 -13.92
N SER A 94 -7.31 -5.48 -14.58
CA SER A 94 -7.06 -5.74 -15.99
C SER A 94 -6.30 -7.06 -16.18
N ARG A 95 -6.66 -7.83 -17.20
CA ARG A 95 -6.11 -9.16 -17.51
C ARG A 95 -5.35 -9.13 -18.83
N GLU A 96 -4.11 -9.60 -18.83
CA GLU A 96 -3.22 -9.63 -19.99
C GLU A 96 -2.66 -11.06 -20.17
N GLY A 97 -2.67 -11.58 -21.39
CA GLY A 97 -2.07 -12.88 -21.70
C GLY A 97 -0.57 -12.76 -21.97
N ILE A 98 0.25 -13.67 -21.43
CA ILE A 98 1.67 -13.79 -21.78
C ILE A 98 1.96 -15.23 -22.21
N GLY A 99 2.92 -15.45 -23.10
CA GLY A 99 3.03 -16.72 -23.86
C GLY A 99 3.09 -18.02 -23.05
N SER A 100 3.53 -17.98 -21.79
CA SER A 100 3.54 -19.12 -20.87
C SER A 100 2.81 -18.85 -19.55
N GLY A 101 1.70 -18.10 -19.58
CA GLY A 101 0.92 -17.75 -18.39
C GLY A 101 0.00 -16.54 -18.58
N GLY A 102 -0.05 -15.65 -17.60
CA GLY A 102 -0.81 -14.41 -17.68
C GLY A 102 -0.33 -13.37 -16.67
N ARG A 103 -0.89 -12.17 -16.79
CA ARG A 103 -0.64 -11.04 -15.90
C ARG A 103 -1.95 -10.39 -15.49
N LEU A 104 -2.07 -10.04 -14.21
CA LEU A 104 -3.10 -9.18 -13.65
C LEU A 104 -2.47 -7.82 -13.35
N LYS A 105 -3.09 -6.72 -13.80
CA LYS A 105 -2.77 -5.35 -13.37
C LYS A 105 -3.90 -4.88 -12.45
N ILE A 106 -3.59 -4.62 -11.19
CA ILE A 106 -4.54 -4.11 -10.18
C ILE A 106 -4.44 -2.59 -10.15
N CYS A 107 -5.56 -1.90 -10.37
CA CYS A 107 -5.64 -0.44 -10.42
C CYS A 107 -6.40 0.15 -9.22
N LYS A 108 -6.23 1.46 -8.96
CA LYS A 108 -6.88 2.15 -7.81
C LYS A 108 -8.35 2.51 -8.08
N ASP A 109 -8.64 2.98 -9.30
CA ASP A 109 -9.99 3.15 -9.83
C ASP A 109 -10.03 2.66 -11.29
N GLU A 110 -11.23 2.63 -11.89
CA GLU A 110 -11.49 2.14 -13.26
C GLU A 110 -10.89 3.04 -14.36
N HIS A 111 -10.46 4.25 -14.01
CA HIS A 111 -10.06 5.30 -14.95
C HIS A 111 -8.58 5.73 -14.81
N LEU A 112 -7.87 5.27 -13.78
CA LEU A 112 -6.43 5.45 -13.64
C LEU A 112 -5.67 4.73 -14.77
N ASP A 113 -4.50 5.27 -15.11
CA ASP A 113 -3.66 4.75 -16.20
C ASP A 113 -3.32 3.27 -16.00
N LYS A 114 -3.58 2.48 -17.05
CA LYS A 114 -3.19 1.07 -17.12
C LYS A 114 -1.67 0.88 -17.16
N ASP A 115 -0.92 1.97 -17.23
CA ASP A 115 0.54 2.02 -17.31
C ASP A 115 1.22 2.27 -15.95
N ASP A 116 0.48 2.69 -14.91
CA ASP A 116 0.95 2.74 -13.51
C ASP A 116 0.01 1.95 -12.55
N PRO A 117 -0.02 0.61 -12.65
CA PRO A 117 -0.83 -0.24 -11.78
C PRO A 117 -0.24 -0.35 -10.36
N LEU A 118 -1.11 -0.36 -9.34
CA LEU A 118 -0.72 -0.52 -7.94
C LEU A 118 0.08 -1.81 -7.70
N LEU A 119 -0.39 -2.91 -8.29
CA LEU A 119 0.26 -4.21 -8.27
C LEU A 119 0.17 -4.86 -9.65
N THR A 120 1.28 -5.48 -10.07
CA THR A 120 1.36 -6.36 -11.23
C THR A 120 1.62 -7.78 -10.77
N ILE A 121 0.63 -8.67 -10.94
CA ILE A 121 0.74 -10.10 -10.59
C ILE A 121 0.95 -10.89 -11.87
N THR A 122 2.18 -11.39 -12.09
CA THR A 122 2.50 -12.26 -13.22
C THR A 122 2.51 -13.72 -12.75
N TYR A 123 1.70 -14.58 -13.37
CA TYR A 123 1.62 -16.00 -13.08
C TYR A 123 2.04 -16.82 -14.30
N TYR A 124 2.79 -17.90 -14.08
CA TYR A 124 3.33 -18.78 -15.12
C TYR A 124 2.70 -20.17 -15.03
N THR A 125 2.52 -20.86 -16.15
CA THR A 125 1.94 -22.23 -16.20
C THR A 125 2.70 -23.27 -15.39
N LYS A 126 3.95 -22.99 -15.00
CA LYS A 126 4.78 -23.80 -14.08
C LYS A 126 4.52 -23.52 -12.59
N GLY A 127 3.38 -22.95 -12.23
CA GLY A 127 2.97 -22.68 -10.84
C GLY A 127 3.59 -21.45 -10.17
N LYS A 128 4.65 -20.87 -10.75
CA LYS A 128 5.29 -19.66 -10.23
C LYS A 128 4.37 -18.44 -10.35
N VAL A 129 4.18 -17.73 -9.24
CA VAL A 129 3.51 -16.42 -9.18
C VAL A 129 4.49 -15.37 -8.67
N MET A 130 4.48 -14.19 -9.28
CA MET A 130 5.34 -13.06 -8.94
C MET A 130 4.49 -11.79 -8.87
N VAL A 131 4.49 -11.13 -7.71
CA VAL A 131 3.78 -9.88 -7.43
C VAL A 131 4.80 -8.76 -7.37
N GLN A 132 4.57 -7.68 -8.13
CA GLN A 132 5.45 -6.52 -8.24
C GLN A 132 4.66 -5.24 -8.00
N GLY A 133 5.30 -4.22 -7.41
CA GLY A 133 4.67 -2.94 -7.12
C GLY A 133 5.58 -2.06 -6.25
N ASN A 134 5.00 -1.02 -5.66
CA ASN A 134 5.70 -0.25 -4.63
C ASN A 134 5.68 -0.98 -3.27
N GLU A 135 6.56 -0.55 -2.37
CA GLU A 135 6.83 -1.17 -1.06
C GLU A 135 5.56 -1.32 -0.20
N ALA A 136 4.77 -0.26 -0.06
CA ALA A 136 3.52 -0.26 0.72
C ALA A 136 2.42 -1.16 0.11
N ASN A 137 2.29 -1.19 -1.21
CA ASN A 137 1.34 -2.08 -1.89
C ASN A 137 1.74 -3.55 -1.71
N LEU A 138 3.05 -3.84 -1.68
CA LEU A 138 3.59 -5.19 -1.43
C LEU A 138 3.54 -5.56 0.06
N GLU A 139 3.53 -4.61 0.99
CA GLU A 139 3.22 -4.84 2.41
C GLU A 139 1.75 -5.19 2.59
N SER A 140 0.83 -4.39 2.06
CA SER A 140 -0.61 -4.69 2.08
C SER A 140 -0.95 -6.04 1.43
N PHE A 141 -0.29 -6.42 0.32
CA PHE A 141 -0.43 -7.75 -0.26
C PHE A 141 0.07 -8.88 0.66
N GLN A 142 1.19 -8.65 1.35
CA GLN A 142 1.76 -9.64 2.29
C GLN A 142 0.89 -9.83 3.53
N GLU A 143 0.23 -8.77 4.01
CA GLU A 143 -0.76 -8.84 5.10
C GLU A 143 -2.02 -9.61 4.65
N ALA A 144 -2.52 -9.32 3.45
CA ALA A 144 -3.68 -10.02 2.88
C ALA A 144 -3.41 -11.49 2.48
N PHE A 145 -2.14 -11.91 2.35
CA PHE A 145 -1.78 -13.20 1.75
C PHE A 145 -2.38 -14.40 2.48
N SER A 146 -2.37 -14.43 3.81
CA SER A 146 -2.94 -15.54 4.59
C SER A 146 -4.47 -15.64 4.45
N LEU A 147 -5.16 -14.51 4.23
CA LEU A 147 -6.60 -14.49 3.97
C LEU A 147 -6.93 -15.01 2.56
N LEU A 148 -6.18 -14.53 1.55
CA LEU A 148 -6.30 -15.01 0.16
C LEU A 148 -6.04 -16.52 0.05
N LYS A 149 -5.05 -17.02 0.78
CA LYS A 149 -4.71 -18.44 0.88
C LYS A 149 -5.83 -19.27 1.49
N ALA A 150 -6.41 -18.82 2.61
CA ALA A 150 -7.55 -19.48 3.24
C ALA A 150 -8.80 -19.53 2.33
N GLU A 151 -9.03 -18.50 1.50
CA GLU A 151 -10.10 -18.52 0.48
C GLU A 151 -9.80 -19.55 -0.63
N VAL A 152 -8.56 -19.62 -1.12
CA VAL A 152 -8.13 -20.63 -2.11
C VAL A 152 -8.32 -22.06 -1.58
N ASP A 153 -7.92 -22.32 -0.33
CA ASP A 153 -8.11 -23.64 0.30
C ASP A 153 -9.59 -23.97 0.51
N THR A 154 -10.41 -22.98 0.88
CA THR A 154 -11.87 -23.14 0.96
C THR A 154 -12.47 -23.43 -0.42
N LYS A 155 -11.99 -22.78 -1.49
CA LYS A 155 -12.43 -23.06 -2.87
C LYS A 155 -12.00 -24.44 -3.36
N ARG A 156 -10.80 -24.91 -3.02
CA ARG A 156 -10.31 -26.28 -3.34
C ARG A 156 -11.24 -27.35 -2.78
N ILE A 157 -11.67 -27.23 -1.52
CA ILE A 157 -12.55 -28.20 -0.86
C ILE A 157 -13.96 -28.22 -1.48
N ASN A 158 -14.45 -27.07 -1.96
CA ASN A 158 -15.80 -26.92 -2.49
C ASN A 158 -15.93 -27.14 -4.02
N VAL A 159 -14.90 -27.68 -4.69
CA VAL A 159 -15.05 -28.09 -6.10
C VAL A 159 -15.87 -29.39 -6.16
N PRO A 160 -17.03 -29.43 -6.83
CA PRO A 160 -17.79 -30.66 -6.99
C PRO A 160 -16.97 -31.69 -7.78
N SER A 161 -16.71 -32.85 -7.18
CA SER A 161 -16.13 -33.99 -7.89
C SER A 161 -17.22 -34.73 -8.67
N ASP A 162 -17.68 -34.11 -9.77
CA ASP A 162 -18.58 -34.74 -10.74
C ASP A 162 -17.81 -35.80 -11.57
N VAL A 163 -17.49 -36.91 -10.91
CA VAL A 163 -17.01 -38.16 -11.52
C VAL A 163 -17.88 -39.29 -10.96
N PRO A 164 -18.58 -40.07 -11.79
CA PRO A 164 -19.57 -41.03 -11.31
C PRO A 164 -18.94 -42.21 -10.57
N SER A 165 -19.50 -42.55 -9.41
CA SER A 165 -19.24 -43.81 -8.72
C SER A 165 -19.90 -44.96 -9.46
N ASP A 166 -19.12 -45.97 -9.88
CA ASP A 166 -19.68 -47.20 -10.46
C ASP A 166 -18.75 -48.43 -10.30
N VAL A 167 -18.51 -48.85 -9.05
CA VAL A 167 -18.24 -50.27 -8.70
C VAL A 167 -18.79 -50.57 -7.30
N PRO A 168 -19.78 -51.47 -7.15
CA PRO A 168 -20.17 -52.04 -5.86
C PRO A 168 -19.48 -53.39 -5.60
N SER A 169 -19.15 -53.70 -4.33
CA SER A 169 -19.00 -55.09 -3.88
C SER A 169 -19.00 -55.21 -2.36
N ASP A 170 -20.09 -55.74 -1.79
CA ASP A 170 -20.16 -56.14 -0.38
C ASP A 170 -19.40 -57.45 -0.12
N VAL A 171 -18.57 -57.52 0.92
CA VAL A 171 -18.30 -58.76 1.67
C VAL A 171 -17.93 -58.44 3.14
N PRO A 172 -18.69 -58.92 4.14
CA PRO A 172 -18.24 -59.04 5.52
C PRO A 172 -17.95 -60.51 5.89
N SER A 173 -16.90 -60.78 6.67
CA SER A 173 -16.71 -62.05 7.42
C SER A 173 -15.61 -61.92 8.48
N ASP A 174 -15.84 -62.54 9.63
CA ASP A 174 -14.86 -62.72 10.71
C ASP A 174 -13.78 -63.78 10.38
N SER A 175 -12.68 -63.76 11.13
CA SER A 175 -11.97 -64.98 11.51
C SER A 175 -11.15 -64.75 12.79
N GLU A 176 -11.32 -65.62 13.78
CA GLU A 176 -10.51 -65.68 15.01
C GLU A 176 -9.30 -66.64 14.85
N GLY A 177 -8.45 -66.73 15.88
CA GLY A 177 -7.28 -67.61 15.97
C GLY A 177 -5.95 -66.90 15.64
N ASP A 178 -4.82 -67.17 16.29
CA ASP A 178 -4.42 -68.39 17.03
C ASP A 178 -3.48 -68.09 18.24
N GLU A 179 -3.13 -69.13 19.03
CA GLU A 179 -2.38 -69.08 20.30
C GLU A 179 -0.88 -68.68 20.15
N SER A 180 -0.16 -68.20 21.18
CA SER A 180 0.37 -68.96 22.33
C SER A 180 1.57 -68.21 22.96
N PRO A 181 2.23 -68.66 24.07
CA PRO A 181 1.76 -69.41 25.23
C PRO A 181 2.06 -68.67 26.58
N ILE A 182 1.77 -69.33 27.71
CA ILE A 182 1.94 -68.82 29.08
C ILE A 182 3.21 -69.39 29.75
N GLU A 183 3.95 -68.58 30.51
CA GLU A 183 4.74 -69.07 31.66
C GLU A 183 4.47 -68.23 32.93
N ASN A 184 4.23 -68.93 34.04
CA ASN A 184 4.30 -68.43 35.41
C ASN A 184 5.37 -69.23 36.16
N PRO A 185 6.00 -68.65 37.18
CA PRO A 185 6.21 -69.43 38.40
C PRO A 185 5.68 -68.71 39.66
N ASN A 186 4.99 -69.48 40.50
CA ASN A 186 4.50 -69.03 41.80
C ASN A 186 5.65 -68.67 42.76
N THR A 187 5.41 -67.69 43.64
CA THR A 187 5.81 -67.83 45.06
C THR A 187 4.69 -67.32 45.96
N LEU A 188 4.49 -67.99 47.10
CA LEU A 188 3.36 -67.77 48.00
C LEU A 188 3.62 -66.63 48.98
N SER A 189 2.58 -65.86 49.30
CA SER A 189 2.45 -65.23 50.62
C SER A 189 0.97 -65.23 51.02
N ILE A 190 0.67 -65.84 52.17
CA ILE A 190 -0.70 -66.07 52.65
C ILE A 190 -1.06 -64.97 53.65
N SER A 191 -2.15 -64.25 53.40
CA SER A 191 -2.81 -63.45 54.44
C SER A 191 -4.33 -63.37 54.21
N ALA A 192 -5.05 -63.20 55.32
CA ALA A 192 -6.49 -63.40 55.55
C ALA A 192 -7.49 -63.04 54.43
N PRO A 193 -8.63 -63.77 54.32
CA PRO A 193 -9.76 -63.35 53.49
C PRO A 193 -10.44 -62.10 54.08
N PRO A 194 -10.67 -61.03 53.31
CA PRO A 194 -11.42 -59.87 53.79
C PRO A 194 -12.92 -60.19 53.88
N THR A 195 -13.54 -59.88 55.02
CA THR A 195 -14.96 -60.13 55.27
C THR A 195 -15.85 -59.30 54.33
N PRO A 196 -16.86 -59.89 53.65
CA PRO A 196 -17.66 -59.20 52.61
C PRO A 196 -18.53 -58.04 53.13
N ALA A 197 -18.57 -57.79 54.44
CA ALA A 197 -19.16 -56.57 55.01
C ALA A 197 -18.34 -55.30 54.71
N SER A 198 -17.01 -55.40 54.62
CA SER A 198 -16.13 -54.23 54.49
C SER A 198 -16.25 -53.54 53.13
N SER A 199 -16.26 -54.32 52.04
CA SER A 199 -16.44 -53.79 50.67
C SER A 199 -17.80 -53.11 50.48
N ASN A 200 -18.87 -53.69 51.04
CA ASN A 200 -20.21 -53.13 50.98
C ASN A 200 -20.35 -51.79 51.72
N ASN A 201 -19.63 -51.59 52.83
CA ASN A 201 -19.63 -50.30 53.53
C ASN A 201 -18.89 -49.23 52.72
N ARG A 202 -17.71 -49.55 52.18
CA ARG A 202 -16.92 -48.64 51.34
C ARG A 202 -17.66 -48.22 50.06
N LEU A 203 -18.48 -49.09 49.47
CA LEU A 203 -19.34 -48.75 48.33
C LEU A 203 -20.46 -47.78 48.73
N LYS A 204 -21.09 -47.95 49.89
CA LYS A 204 -22.12 -47.02 50.40
C LYS A 204 -21.55 -45.63 50.69
N GLU A 205 -20.37 -45.55 51.29
CA GLU A 205 -19.63 -44.30 51.49
C GLU A 205 -19.35 -43.60 50.16
N SER A 206 -18.94 -44.34 49.13
CA SER A 206 -18.72 -43.81 47.79
C SER A 206 -19.99 -43.31 47.10
N MET A 207 -21.15 -43.95 47.32
CA MET A 207 -22.43 -43.47 46.77
C MET A 207 -22.93 -42.23 47.52
N ALA A 208 -22.78 -42.17 48.85
CA ALA A 208 -23.17 -41.00 49.64
C ALA A 208 -22.37 -39.74 49.26
N LEU A 209 -21.08 -39.89 48.90
CA LEU A 209 -20.28 -38.80 48.33
C LEU A 209 -20.79 -38.37 46.95
N LEU A 210 -21.10 -39.31 46.06
CA LEU A 210 -21.67 -39.00 44.73
C LEU A 210 -23.06 -38.32 44.81
N GLU A 211 -23.89 -38.70 45.78
CA GLU A 211 -25.18 -38.04 46.05
C GLU A 211 -25.00 -36.60 46.53
N LEU A 212 -23.97 -36.34 47.36
CA LEU A 212 -23.63 -34.99 47.83
C LEU A 212 -23.06 -34.11 46.70
N ASP A 213 -22.12 -34.64 45.91
CA ASP A 213 -21.55 -33.94 44.73
C ASP A 213 -22.64 -33.62 43.70
N PHE A 214 -23.59 -34.54 43.48
CA PHE A 214 -24.73 -34.33 42.58
C PHE A 214 -25.71 -33.26 43.12
N ALA A 215 -25.94 -33.22 44.43
CA ALA A 215 -26.74 -32.19 45.06
C ALA A 215 -26.10 -30.79 44.91
N GLU A 216 -24.80 -30.66 45.18
CA GLU A 216 -24.08 -29.38 45.02
C GLU A 216 -24.02 -28.95 43.54
N PHE A 217 -23.78 -29.89 42.61
CA PHE A 217 -23.82 -29.60 41.18
C PHE A 217 -25.18 -29.08 40.72
N LYS A 218 -26.27 -29.69 41.23
CA LYS A 218 -27.64 -29.26 40.93
C LYS A 218 -27.92 -27.87 41.49
N GLU A 219 -27.53 -27.58 42.73
CA GLU A 219 -27.68 -26.26 43.35
C GLU A 219 -26.91 -25.18 42.58
N ARG A 220 -25.62 -25.42 42.29
CA ARG A 220 -24.77 -24.50 41.49
C ARG A 220 -25.34 -24.25 40.09
N THR A 221 -25.98 -25.24 39.48
CA THR A 221 -26.62 -25.11 38.16
C THR A 221 -27.92 -24.30 38.26
N GLN A 222 -28.75 -24.59 39.25
CA GLN A 222 -30.02 -23.89 39.48
C GLN A 222 -29.79 -22.42 39.87
N ALA A 223 -28.80 -22.12 40.71
CA ALA A 223 -28.39 -20.76 41.08
C ALA A 223 -27.89 -19.92 39.90
N ARG A 224 -27.30 -20.56 38.87
CA ARG A 224 -26.92 -19.90 37.61
C ARG A 224 -28.13 -19.63 36.70
N GLN A 225 -29.15 -20.50 36.74
CA GLN A 225 -30.39 -20.32 35.98
C GLN A 225 -31.35 -19.33 36.63
N SER A 226 -31.27 -19.14 37.96
CA SER A 226 -32.00 -18.11 38.70
C SER A 226 -31.29 -16.75 38.77
N GLY A 227 -30.37 -16.47 37.84
CA GLY A 227 -29.82 -15.12 37.67
C GLY A 227 -30.91 -14.14 37.20
N PRO A 228 -30.77 -12.81 37.44
CA PRO A 228 -31.82 -11.84 37.10
C PRO A 228 -32.15 -11.88 35.60
N PRO A 229 -33.41 -12.21 35.21
CA PRO A 229 -33.79 -12.35 33.80
C PRO A 229 -33.61 -11.04 33.02
N ASP A 230 -33.77 -9.92 33.71
CA ASP A 230 -33.61 -8.56 33.21
C ASP A 230 -32.23 -8.32 32.57
N CYS A 231 -31.18 -8.99 33.04
CA CYS A 231 -29.82 -8.82 32.51
C CYS A 231 -29.66 -9.37 31.08
N LEU A 232 -30.29 -10.52 30.79
CA LEU A 232 -30.28 -11.10 29.43
C LEU A 232 -31.21 -10.33 28.48
N GLN A 233 -32.31 -9.79 28.99
CA GLN A 233 -33.22 -8.96 28.20
C GLN A 233 -32.58 -7.60 27.87
N GLN A 234 -31.93 -6.93 28.84
CA GLN A 234 -31.17 -5.71 28.61
C GLN A 234 -30.06 -5.92 27.58
N LEU A 235 -29.25 -6.97 27.72
CA LEU A 235 -28.17 -7.26 26.76
C LEU A 235 -28.69 -7.49 25.33
N LYS A 236 -29.89 -8.07 25.19
CA LYS A 236 -30.56 -8.27 23.91
C LYS A 236 -31.06 -6.96 23.31
N GLU A 237 -31.60 -6.06 24.14
CA GLU A 237 -32.01 -4.72 23.74
C GLU A 237 -30.80 -3.85 23.34
N ASP A 238 -29.73 -3.87 24.12
CA ASP A 238 -28.45 -3.21 23.82
C ASP A 238 -27.85 -3.68 22.49
N LEU A 239 -27.87 -5.00 22.22
CA LEU A 239 -27.42 -5.57 20.95
C LEU A 239 -28.33 -5.16 19.77
N GLN A 240 -29.64 -5.04 19.99
CA GLN A 240 -30.59 -4.61 18.96
C GLN A 240 -30.45 -3.11 18.66
N GLN A 241 -30.19 -2.28 19.67
CA GLN A 241 -29.87 -0.86 19.49
C GLN A 241 -28.54 -0.70 18.75
N LEU A 242 -27.47 -1.35 19.21
CA LEU A 242 -26.14 -1.28 18.58
C LEU A 242 -26.16 -1.76 17.13
N LYS A 243 -26.98 -2.77 16.79
CA LYS A 243 -27.20 -3.18 15.38
C LYS A 243 -27.83 -2.05 14.57
N SER A 244 -28.87 -1.41 15.11
CA SER A 244 -29.61 -0.32 14.45
C SER A 244 -28.71 0.90 14.23
N ASP A 245 -27.90 1.26 15.23
CA ASP A 245 -26.93 2.36 15.15
C ASP A 245 -25.85 2.09 14.10
N ASN A 246 -25.33 0.86 14.01
CA ASN A 246 -24.39 0.47 12.96
C ASN A 246 -25.02 0.51 11.56
N GLU A 247 -26.30 0.16 11.42
CA GLU A 247 -27.01 0.21 10.13
C GLU A 247 -27.31 1.65 9.69
N ALA A 248 -27.57 2.57 10.64
CA ALA A 248 -27.63 4.01 10.41
C ALA A 248 -26.26 4.57 9.98
N LEU A 249 -25.20 4.36 10.78
CA LEU A 249 -23.85 4.83 10.47
C LEU A 249 -23.32 4.29 9.13
N ALA A 250 -23.61 3.03 8.79
CA ALA A 250 -23.27 2.47 7.49
C ALA A 250 -24.07 3.14 6.35
N SER A 251 -25.30 3.60 6.61
CA SER A 251 -26.12 4.34 5.63
C SER A 251 -25.59 5.75 5.40
N ASP A 252 -25.22 6.46 6.46
CA ASP A 252 -24.63 7.81 6.40
C ASP A 252 -23.26 7.80 5.72
N LEU A 253 -22.43 6.78 6.00
CA LEU A 253 -21.15 6.57 5.32
C LEU A 253 -21.36 6.28 3.82
N ARG A 254 -22.35 5.45 3.46
CA ARG A 254 -22.74 5.21 2.05
C ARG A 254 -23.27 6.48 1.38
N GLY A 255 -23.96 7.35 2.10
CA GLY A 255 -24.40 8.67 1.63
C GLY A 255 -23.20 9.59 1.34
N SER A 256 -22.31 9.73 2.33
CA SER A 256 -21.10 10.56 2.25
C SER A 256 -20.18 10.15 1.11
N VAL A 257 -19.96 8.83 0.91
CA VAL A 257 -19.15 8.31 -0.21
C VAL A 257 -19.80 8.59 -1.57
N LYS A 258 -21.14 8.57 -1.68
CA LYS A 258 -21.83 8.96 -2.93
C LYS A 258 -21.67 10.46 -3.20
N ALA A 259 -21.86 11.31 -2.19
CA ALA A 259 -21.70 12.75 -2.31
C ALA A 259 -20.27 13.14 -2.75
N LEU A 260 -19.25 12.59 -2.07
CA LEU A 260 -17.84 12.81 -2.42
C LEU A 260 -17.49 12.29 -3.83
N LYS A 261 -18.07 11.15 -4.28
CA LYS A 261 -17.87 10.66 -5.65
C LYS A 261 -18.50 11.62 -6.68
N GLN A 262 -19.68 12.17 -6.39
CA GLN A 262 -20.34 13.15 -7.25
C GLN A 262 -19.54 14.46 -7.31
N GLU A 263 -19.10 15.00 -6.18
CA GLU A 263 -18.25 16.20 -6.11
C GLU A 263 -16.93 16.00 -6.87
N ASN A 264 -16.23 14.88 -6.64
CA ASN A 264 -14.98 14.56 -7.35
C ASN A 264 -15.20 14.51 -8.87
N SER A 265 -16.33 13.96 -9.33
CA SER A 265 -16.67 13.97 -10.77
C SER A 265 -16.89 15.39 -11.31
N GLY A 266 -17.54 16.27 -10.53
CA GLY A 266 -17.73 17.69 -10.88
C GLY A 266 -16.40 18.45 -10.93
N LEU A 267 -15.50 18.21 -9.97
CA LEU A 267 -14.15 18.78 -9.96
C LEU A 267 -13.30 18.30 -11.13
N ARG A 268 -13.39 17.01 -11.52
CA ARG A 268 -12.73 16.47 -12.73
C ARG A 268 -13.21 17.20 -14.00
N VAL A 269 -14.51 17.49 -14.13
CA VAL A 269 -15.07 18.26 -15.27
C VAL A 269 -14.61 19.72 -15.26
N GLN A 270 -14.61 20.39 -14.10
CA GLN A 270 -14.10 21.77 -13.98
C GLN A 270 -12.61 21.86 -14.33
N LEU A 271 -11.79 20.91 -13.87
CA LEU A 271 -10.36 20.85 -14.17
C LEU A 271 -10.11 20.64 -15.68
N ALA A 272 -10.90 19.78 -16.33
CA ALA A 272 -10.83 19.59 -17.78
C ALA A 272 -11.13 20.88 -18.54
N LYS A 273 -12.20 21.61 -18.16
CA LYS A 273 -12.54 22.90 -18.76
C LYS A 273 -11.44 23.95 -18.53
N VAL A 274 -10.90 24.08 -17.32
CA VAL A 274 -9.83 25.05 -17.01
C VAL A 274 -8.57 24.75 -17.84
N LYS A 275 -8.28 23.48 -18.13
CA LYS A 275 -7.19 23.07 -19.03
C LYS A 275 -7.46 23.48 -20.48
N GLU A 276 -8.68 23.28 -20.99
CA GLU A 276 -9.09 23.73 -22.33
C GLU A 276 -9.03 25.26 -22.48
N ASP A 277 -9.58 26.00 -21.50
CA ASP A 277 -9.52 27.47 -21.42
C ASP A 277 -8.07 28.00 -21.31
N ALA A 278 -7.14 27.22 -20.74
CA ALA A 278 -5.71 27.55 -20.74
C ALA A 278 -5.05 27.29 -22.10
N GLU A 279 -5.26 26.11 -22.68
CA GLU A 279 -4.69 25.72 -23.98
C GLU A 279 -5.19 26.62 -25.13
N TYR A 280 -6.46 27.04 -25.08
CA TYR A 280 -7.02 28.02 -26.03
C TYR A 280 -6.36 29.39 -25.92
N ARG A 281 -6.11 29.88 -24.69
CA ARG A 281 -5.40 31.15 -24.45
C ARG A 281 -3.94 31.08 -24.88
N GLU A 282 -3.26 29.96 -24.62
CA GLU A 282 -1.89 29.72 -25.09
C GLU A 282 -1.85 29.77 -26.63
N LYS A 283 -2.68 28.98 -27.32
CA LYS A 283 -2.78 28.99 -28.79
C LYS A 283 -3.09 30.38 -29.36
N SER A 284 -3.94 31.16 -28.69
CA SER A 284 -4.23 32.56 -29.07
C SER A 284 -3.01 33.46 -28.90
N PHE A 285 -2.25 33.32 -27.81
CA PHE A 285 -1.03 34.08 -27.56
C PHE A 285 0.09 33.70 -28.55
N THR A 286 0.30 32.41 -28.83
CA THR A 286 1.27 31.94 -29.83
C THR A 286 1.02 32.56 -31.21
N ARG A 287 -0.25 32.62 -31.65
CA ARG A 287 -0.62 33.27 -32.93
C ARG A 287 -0.31 34.77 -32.93
N GLN A 288 -0.58 35.46 -31.83
CA GLN A 288 -0.26 36.89 -31.70
C GLN A 288 1.25 37.14 -31.75
N VAL A 289 2.05 36.32 -31.06
CA VAL A 289 3.52 36.39 -31.09
C VAL A 289 4.04 36.12 -32.51
N GLN A 290 3.58 35.05 -33.18
CA GLN A 290 3.97 34.72 -34.56
C GLN A 290 3.71 35.88 -35.53
N HIS A 291 2.53 36.48 -35.49
CA HIS A 291 2.16 37.64 -36.32
C HIS A 291 2.99 38.90 -36.02
N LEU A 292 3.42 39.10 -34.77
CA LEU A 292 4.36 40.17 -34.42
C LEU A 292 5.79 39.88 -34.93
N THR A 293 6.26 38.63 -34.81
CA THR A 293 7.55 38.19 -35.37
C THR A 293 7.59 38.34 -36.90
N GLU A 294 6.52 37.96 -37.59
CA GLU A 294 6.39 38.12 -39.05
C GLU A 294 6.43 39.60 -39.46
N LYS A 295 5.70 40.47 -38.74
CA LYS A 295 5.76 41.92 -38.98
C LYS A 295 7.15 42.51 -38.78
N LEU A 296 7.86 42.13 -37.71
CA LEU A 296 9.24 42.58 -37.48
C LEU A 296 10.19 42.07 -38.57
N SER A 297 10.02 40.83 -39.02
CA SER A 297 10.79 40.26 -40.14
C SER A 297 10.52 41.02 -41.45
N SER A 298 9.26 41.33 -41.74
CA SER A 298 8.87 42.11 -42.92
C SER A 298 9.51 43.50 -42.91
N VAL A 299 9.48 44.22 -41.78
CA VAL A 299 10.14 45.53 -41.65
C VAL A 299 11.64 45.42 -41.89
N LEU A 300 12.30 44.44 -41.26
CA LEU A 300 13.74 44.21 -41.42
C LEU A 300 14.12 43.97 -42.89
N THR A 301 13.35 43.17 -43.63
CA THR A 301 13.61 42.92 -45.07
C THR A 301 13.37 44.13 -45.98
N MET A 302 12.53 45.10 -45.58
CA MET A 302 12.34 46.35 -46.33
C MET A 302 13.55 47.27 -46.13
N THR A 303 13.97 47.51 -44.89
CA THR A 303 15.14 48.36 -44.58
C THR A 303 16.43 47.82 -45.22
N SER A 304 16.56 46.49 -45.34
CA SER A 304 17.70 45.85 -46.02
C SER A 304 17.71 45.99 -47.56
N ARG A 305 16.61 46.44 -48.18
CA ARG A 305 16.55 46.68 -49.64
C ARG A 305 16.85 48.14 -50.01
N GLU A 306 16.42 49.10 -49.21
CA GLU A 306 16.69 50.53 -49.43
C GLU A 306 18.19 50.89 -49.32
N THR A 307 18.98 50.04 -48.64
CA THR A 307 20.43 50.22 -48.46
C THR A 307 21.28 49.69 -49.63
N GLN A 308 20.68 49.15 -50.70
CA GLN A 308 21.41 48.40 -51.74
C GLN A 308 21.35 49.00 -53.17
N THR A 309 21.17 50.32 -53.30
CA THR A 309 21.21 51.03 -54.59
C THR A 309 22.25 52.17 -54.62
N LEU A 310 23.53 51.81 -54.72
CA LEU A 310 24.64 52.71 -55.11
C LEU A 310 25.59 51.98 -56.09
N PRO A 311 26.04 52.62 -57.19
CA PRO A 311 26.95 52.02 -58.17
C PRO A 311 28.43 52.07 -57.75
N ALA A 312 29.27 51.21 -58.35
CA ALA A 312 30.61 50.86 -57.83
C ALA A 312 31.81 51.60 -58.45
N SER A 313 32.90 51.73 -57.67
CA SER A 313 34.23 52.26 -58.06
C SER A 313 35.27 52.11 -56.91
N VAL A 314 36.53 51.67 -57.07
CA VAL A 314 37.16 50.92 -58.20
C VAL A 314 37.98 49.69 -57.72
N PRO A 315 39.06 49.76 -56.88
CA PRO A 315 40.06 48.69 -56.79
C PRO A 315 40.39 48.16 -55.37
N GLY A 316 41.30 47.18 -55.29
CA GLY A 316 41.95 46.65 -54.06
C GLY A 316 43.46 47.00 -54.00
N PRO A 317 44.38 46.11 -53.53
CA PRO A 317 44.29 44.63 -53.51
C PRO A 317 44.85 43.90 -52.24
N THR A 318 44.95 42.56 -52.30
CA THR A 318 45.84 41.65 -51.53
C THR A 318 45.66 41.48 -50.00
N SER A 319 45.95 40.33 -49.35
CA SER A 319 46.04 38.91 -49.79
C SER A 319 46.21 37.95 -48.58
N LEU A 320 45.87 36.65 -48.75
CA LEU A 320 46.22 35.50 -47.87
C LEU A 320 45.61 35.52 -46.43
N LEU A 321 45.51 34.42 -45.66
CA LEU A 321 45.72 32.99 -45.90
C LEU A 321 44.67 32.16 -45.11
N SER A 322 44.39 30.92 -45.51
CA SER A 322 43.68 29.94 -44.68
C SER A 322 44.63 29.20 -43.72
N THR A 323 44.16 28.84 -42.53
CA THR A 323 44.66 27.65 -41.81
C THR A 323 43.55 27.00 -40.98
N GLN A 324 43.48 25.67 -41.03
CA GLN A 324 42.57 24.82 -40.27
C GLN A 324 43.44 23.94 -39.35
N ALA A 325 43.07 23.78 -38.08
CA ALA A 325 43.76 22.86 -37.17
C ALA A 325 42.81 22.29 -36.11
N ASN A 326 42.60 20.97 -36.14
CA ASN A 326 42.23 20.20 -34.95
C ASN A 326 43.49 19.95 -34.13
N ASN A 327 43.38 19.89 -32.80
CA ASN A 327 43.78 18.71 -32.02
C ASN A 327 43.43 18.82 -30.53
N THR A 328 43.55 17.69 -29.83
CA THR A 328 43.06 17.44 -28.48
C THR A 328 44.22 17.41 -27.45
N LEU A 329 43.85 17.48 -26.16
CA LEU A 329 44.48 16.74 -25.04
C LEU A 329 45.48 17.48 -24.09
N ALA A 330 44.90 18.13 -23.07
CA ALA A 330 45.30 18.01 -21.64
C ALA A 330 46.61 18.74 -21.16
N PRO A 331 47.18 18.49 -19.94
CA PRO A 331 47.65 19.55 -18.99
C PRO A 331 49.21 19.56 -18.85
N PRO A 332 49.91 20.30 -17.92
CA PRO A 332 49.46 20.78 -16.60
C PRO A 332 50.06 22.12 -16.04
N ASP A 333 49.81 22.33 -14.73
CA ASP A 333 50.60 23.03 -13.70
C ASP A 333 50.77 24.57 -13.62
N THR A 334 50.33 25.07 -12.45
CA THR A 334 50.76 26.22 -11.63
C THR A 334 52.28 26.32 -11.35
N PRO A 335 52.83 27.37 -10.67
CA PRO A 335 52.21 28.54 -9.98
C PRO A 335 52.94 29.90 -10.20
N THR A 336 52.63 30.92 -9.36
CA THR A 336 53.61 31.78 -8.63
C THR A 336 53.66 33.31 -8.90
N HIS A 337 53.40 34.08 -7.81
CA HIS A 337 53.91 35.42 -7.41
C HIS A 337 53.32 36.78 -7.89
N LEU A 338 52.83 37.51 -6.87
CA LEU A 338 53.23 38.86 -6.40
C LEU A 338 53.40 40.06 -7.38
N ALA A 339 52.46 41.01 -7.31
CA ALA A 339 52.64 42.35 -6.72
C ALA A 339 51.24 43.04 -6.63
N ALA A 340 50.77 43.76 -5.60
CA ALA A 340 51.38 44.57 -4.54
C ALA A 340 51.92 45.95 -4.98
N HIS A 341 51.06 46.99 -4.93
CA HIS A 341 51.36 48.21 -4.16
C HIS A 341 50.15 49.15 -3.94
N SER A 342 50.18 49.85 -2.79
CA SER A 342 49.60 51.16 -2.41
C SER A 342 48.30 51.66 -3.09
N GLN A 343 47.18 51.77 -2.37
CA GLN A 343 46.84 52.89 -1.44
C GLN A 343 46.77 54.29 -2.08
N LEU A 344 45.56 54.87 -2.12
CA LEU A 344 45.25 56.23 -1.63
C LEU A 344 43.72 56.42 -1.50
N CYS A 345 43.28 57.20 -0.50
CA CYS A 345 41.88 57.47 -0.13
C CYS A 345 41.86 58.60 0.93
N PRO A 346 40.76 59.34 1.22
CA PRO A 346 39.44 59.44 0.57
C PRO A 346 39.21 60.88 0.00
N PRO A 347 37.99 61.42 -0.28
CA PRO A 347 36.87 61.61 0.66
C PRO A 347 35.48 61.11 0.18
N GLN A 348 34.49 61.22 1.07
CA GLN A 348 33.06 60.88 0.93
C GLN A 348 32.23 62.11 1.39
N PRO A 349 30.88 62.18 1.27
CA PRO A 349 29.91 61.33 0.55
C PRO A 349 29.10 62.22 -0.47
N PRO A 350 27.78 62.06 -0.83
CA PRO A 350 26.63 61.50 -0.10
C PRO A 350 26.02 60.20 -0.69
N SER A 351 25.10 59.63 0.10
CA SER A 351 24.27 58.44 -0.15
C SER A 351 23.64 58.32 -1.55
N THR A 352 23.66 57.10 -2.11
CA THR A 352 22.63 56.59 -3.03
C THR A 352 22.47 55.07 -2.80
N GLN A 353 21.31 54.50 -3.16
CA GLN A 353 20.93 53.15 -2.77
C GLN A 353 21.78 52.05 -3.47
N PRO A 354 21.90 50.84 -2.88
CA PRO A 354 22.42 49.69 -3.61
C PRO A 354 21.50 49.35 -4.79
N GLU A 355 22.05 49.17 -5.99
CA GLU A 355 21.29 48.58 -7.10
C GLU A 355 20.88 47.14 -6.75
N GLU A 356 19.57 46.92 -6.65
CA GLU A 356 18.98 45.60 -6.48
C GLU A 356 19.06 44.83 -7.81
N GLN A 357 20.23 44.24 -8.09
CA GLN A 357 20.45 43.41 -9.27
C GLN A 357 19.51 42.21 -9.26
N ASP A 358 18.61 42.15 -10.25
CA ASP A 358 17.60 41.10 -10.40
C ASP A 358 18.21 39.68 -10.32
N PRO A 359 17.60 38.75 -9.55
CA PRO A 359 18.14 37.40 -9.37
C PRO A 359 17.97 36.58 -10.66
N GLN A 360 19.08 36.36 -11.37
CA GLN A 360 19.12 35.65 -12.66
C GLN A 360 18.62 34.19 -12.61
N VAL A 361 18.47 33.61 -11.41
CA VAL A 361 17.83 32.30 -11.19
C VAL A 361 17.02 32.32 -9.89
N VAL A 362 15.74 31.95 -9.96
CA VAL A 362 14.87 31.70 -8.80
C VAL A 362 14.64 30.19 -8.67
N LEU A 363 14.93 29.61 -7.50
CA LEU A 363 14.56 28.23 -7.19
C LEU A 363 13.31 28.22 -6.29
N LEU A 364 12.26 27.58 -6.79
CA LEU A 364 11.13 27.07 -6.03
C LEU A 364 11.46 25.63 -5.64
N ALA A 365 11.41 25.30 -4.35
CA ALA A 365 11.76 23.98 -3.82
C ALA A 365 10.57 23.36 -3.08
N ASP A 366 10.34 22.06 -3.31
CA ASP A 366 9.29 21.28 -2.66
C ASP A 366 9.60 21.00 -1.19
N SER A 367 8.56 20.74 -0.39
CA SER A 367 8.51 20.75 1.07
C SER A 367 9.32 19.64 1.77
N ASN A 368 10.08 18.84 1.04
CA ASN A 368 10.65 17.56 1.48
C ASN A 368 11.89 17.67 2.41
N GLY A 369 12.13 18.83 3.04
CA GLY A 369 13.17 19.07 4.04
C GLY A 369 14.63 18.95 3.59
N LYS A 370 14.90 18.44 2.38
CA LYS A 370 16.25 18.23 1.83
C LYS A 370 16.68 19.46 1.01
N PHE A 371 17.38 20.36 1.68
CA PHE A 371 17.96 21.54 1.05
C PHE A 371 18.93 21.16 -0.08
N LEU A 372 18.59 21.52 -1.32
CA LEU A 372 19.54 21.51 -2.44
C LEU A 372 20.54 22.64 -2.24
N ASP A 373 21.83 22.33 -2.23
CA ASP A 373 22.92 23.30 -2.10
C ASP A 373 23.03 24.13 -3.40
N PRO A 374 22.64 25.43 -3.41
CA PRO A 374 22.59 26.20 -4.65
C PRO A 374 23.98 26.43 -5.24
N ARG A 375 25.03 26.42 -4.40
CA ARG A 375 26.42 26.67 -4.79
C ARG A 375 27.02 25.49 -5.55
N LYS A 376 26.47 24.28 -5.39
CA LYS A 376 26.84 23.10 -6.17
C LYS A 376 26.11 23.01 -7.51
N LEU A 377 24.92 23.59 -7.60
CA LEU A 377 24.12 23.62 -8.81
C LEU A 377 24.50 24.78 -9.75
N PHE A 378 24.89 25.93 -9.18
CA PHE A 378 25.26 27.13 -9.94
C PHE A 378 26.49 27.82 -9.30
N PRO A 379 27.72 27.30 -9.53
CA PRO A 379 28.92 27.73 -8.80
C PRO A 379 29.19 29.25 -8.82
N ASP A 380 28.93 29.91 -9.96
CA ASP A 380 29.30 31.31 -10.19
C ASP A 380 28.09 32.26 -10.27
N LYS A 381 26.90 31.86 -9.77
CA LYS A 381 25.68 32.68 -9.85
C LYS A 381 25.12 33.07 -8.48
N LYS A 382 24.68 34.32 -8.36
CA LYS A 382 23.81 34.77 -7.25
C LYS A 382 22.44 34.12 -7.43
N VAL A 383 22.10 33.17 -6.56
CA VAL A 383 20.80 32.48 -6.51
C VAL A 383 20.01 32.97 -5.30
N LEU A 384 18.73 33.31 -5.49
CA LEU A 384 17.84 33.77 -4.42
C LEU A 384 16.74 32.72 -4.17
N SER A 385 16.90 31.95 -3.08
CA SER A 385 15.98 30.88 -2.69
C SER A 385 14.82 31.42 -1.85
N LYS A 386 13.61 31.44 -2.41
CA LYS A 386 12.37 31.75 -1.65
C LYS A 386 11.73 30.46 -1.15
N LEU A 387 11.66 30.31 0.17
CA LEU A 387 11.05 29.14 0.81
C LEU A 387 9.54 29.36 0.94
N GLN A 388 8.72 28.62 0.18
CA GLN A 388 7.26 28.65 0.35
C GLN A 388 6.87 27.82 1.57
N HIS A 389 6.61 28.49 2.69
CA HIS A 389 5.90 27.88 3.82
C HIS A 389 4.40 27.79 3.49
N HIS A 390 3.95 26.61 3.08
CA HIS A 390 2.53 26.25 3.15
C HIS A 390 2.11 26.20 4.62
N ARG A 391 1.59 27.34 5.12
CA ARG A 391 0.92 27.43 6.42
C ARG A 391 -0.45 26.73 6.29
N PRO A 392 -0.76 25.69 7.08
CA PRO A 392 -2.11 25.13 7.09
C PRO A 392 -3.12 26.20 7.53
N GLY A 393 -4.22 26.32 6.80
CA GLY A 393 -5.31 27.22 7.15
C GLY A 393 -6.07 26.69 8.36
N HIS A 394 -5.76 27.22 9.55
CA HIS A 394 -6.72 27.18 10.66
C HIS A 394 -7.78 28.25 10.42
N GLU A 395 -8.85 27.89 9.72
CA GLU A 395 -10.08 28.67 9.77
C GLU A 395 -10.70 28.51 11.16
N ALA A 396 -10.96 29.62 11.82
CA ALA A 396 -11.68 29.62 13.09
C ALA A 396 -13.17 29.52 12.79
N VAL A 397 -13.82 28.44 13.26
CA VAL A 397 -15.28 28.30 13.19
C VAL A 397 -15.89 29.28 14.20
N GLU A 398 -16.26 30.45 13.72
CA GLU A 398 -17.06 31.42 14.46
C GLU A 398 -18.48 30.86 14.68
N LYS A 399 -18.96 30.89 15.93
CA LYS A 399 -20.30 30.41 16.26
C LYS A 399 -21.33 31.49 15.93
N GLY A 400 -22.02 31.34 14.81
CA GLY A 400 -23.31 32.00 14.59
C GLY A 400 -24.43 31.27 15.33
N ASP A 401 -25.22 31.99 16.13
CA ASP A 401 -26.42 31.43 16.76
C ASP A 401 -27.53 31.19 15.71
N PRO A 402 -28.28 30.07 15.80
CA PRO A 402 -29.38 29.79 14.87
C PRO A 402 -30.61 30.65 15.19
N GLN A 403 -30.89 31.62 14.33
CA GLN A 403 -32.10 32.45 14.41
C GLN A 403 -33.33 31.66 13.89
N GLU A 404 -34.43 31.64 14.65
CA GLU A 404 -35.64 30.88 14.28
C GLU A 404 -36.29 31.39 12.98
N PRO A 405 -36.66 30.50 12.03
CA PRO A 405 -37.48 30.87 10.89
C PRO A 405 -38.95 31.07 11.32
N SER A 406 -39.43 32.32 11.31
CA SER A 406 -40.82 32.63 11.63
C SER A 406 -41.79 32.05 10.59
N VAL A 407 -42.82 31.35 11.06
CA VAL A 407 -43.85 30.73 10.20
C VAL A 407 -44.79 31.79 9.62
N PRO A 408 -45.00 31.86 8.28
CA PRO A 408 -46.07 32.66 7.70
C PRO A 408 -47.43 31.97 7.91
N GLY A 409 -48.41 32.66 8.49
CA GLY A 409 -49.74 32.12 8.74
C GLY A 409 -50.73 32.35 7.59
N ASP A 410 -51.48 31.32 7.21
CA ASP A 410 -52.57 31.40 6.22
C ASP A 410 -53.82 32.14 6.76
N PRO A 411 -54.45 33.05 5.99
CA PRO A 411 -55.60 33.83 6.44
C PRO A 411 -56.97 33.39 5.84
N HIS A 412 -57.43 32.18 6.17
CA HIS A 412 -58.83 31.74 5.97
C HIS A 412 -59.25 30.75 7.09
N GLY A 413 -60.45 30.77 7.67
CA GLY A 413 -61.60 31.68 7.55
C GLY A 413 -62.87 31.07 8.21
N ASN A 414 -63.84 31.90 8.60
CA ASN A 414 -65.20 31.54 9.06
C ASN A 414 -65.34 30.63 10.32
N LYS A 415 -65.69 31.24 11.46
CA LYS A 415 -67.10 31.34 11.88
C LYS A 415 -67.31 32.33 13.02
#